data_AF-A0A497CVA4-F1
#
_entry.id   AF-A0A497CVA4-F1
#
_cell.length_a   1.000
_cell.length_b   1.000
_cell.length_c   1.000
_cell.angle_alpha   90.00
_cell.angle_beta   90.00
_cell.angle_gamma   90.00
#
_symmetry.space_group_name_H-M   'P 1'
#
loop_
_entity.id
_entity.type
_entity.pdbx_description
1 polymer ?
#
loop_
_entity_poly.entity_id
_entity_poly.type
_entity_poly.pdbx_seq_one_letter_code
_entity_poly.pdbx_strand_id
1 'polypeptide(L)' 'MQYTSTISRNILIEDLINNYSFSVRYLMEKGIRCIRCGEPIWGTLEEAAKEKDFDDEAIDTFVKEMNDLAGKMEVEKR' A
#
# COMPACT_ATOMS: atom_id res chain seq x y z
N MET A 1 15.19 -16.10 7.90
CA MET A 1 14.53 -15.43 6.76
C MET A 1 13.07 -15.29 7.14
N GLN A 2 12.66 -14.11 7.62
CA GLN A 2 11.30 -13.88 8.10
C GLN A 2 10.52 -13.19 6.98
N TYR A 3 9.67 -13.93 6.27
CA TYR A 3 8.55 -13.35 5.52
C TYR A 3 7.30 -13.57 6.36
N THR A 4 7.08 -12.68 7.32
CA THR A 4 5.79 -12.61 8.02
C THR A 4 4.98 -11.54 7.29
N SER A 5 4.08 -11.98 6.43
CA SER A 5 3.12 -11.22 5.63
C SER A 5 2.30 -10.24 6.47
N THR A 6 2.92 -9.14 6.89
CA THR A 6 2.30 -8.10 7.70
C THR A 6 2.59 -6.77 7.03
N ILE A 7 1.77 -6.41 6.05
CA ILE A 7 1.75 -5.05 5.54
C ILE A 7 1.43 -4.15 6.74
N SER A 8 2.16 -3.04 6.89
CA SER A 8 1.99 -2.09 7.99
C SER A 8 1.88 -0.69 7.44
N ARG A 9 1.25 0.23 8.17
CA ARG A 9 1.13 1.64 7.74
C ARG A 9 2.47 2.37 7.60
N ASN A 10 3.49 1.91 8.32
CA ASN A 10 4.86 2.41 8.22
C ASN A 10 5.67 1.77 7.08
N ILE A 11 5.08 0.86 6.28
CA ILE A 11 5.77 0.29 5.14
C ILE A 11 6.04 1.40 4.12
N LEU A 12 7.25 1.39 3.54
CA LEU A 12 7.57 2.26 2.43
C LEU A 12 6.73 1.85 1.23
N ILE A 13 6.15 2.81 0.51
CA ILE A 13 5.42 2.53 -0.74
C ILE A 13 6.32 1.74 -1.69
N GLU A 14 7.62 2.09 -1.77
CA GLU A 14 8.61 1.37 -2.58
C GLU A 14 8.77 -0.09 -2.20
N ASP A 15 8.88 -0.39 -0.90
CA ASP A 15 9.00 -1.76 -0.42
C ASP A 15 7.67 -2.52 -0.64
N LEU A 16 6.54 -1.85 -0.43
CA LEU A 16 5.22 -2.39 -0.68
C LEU A 16 5.01 -2.75 -2.16
N ILE A 17 5.38 -1.89 -3.11
CA ILE A 17 5.23 -2.17 -4.55
C ILE A 17 6.23 -3.21 -5.06
N ASN A 18 7.45 -3.25 -4.49
CA ASN A 18 8.46 -4.25 -4.81
C ASN A 18 8.03 -5.64 -4.33
N ASN A 19 7.50 -5.75 -3.11
CA ASN A 19 7.00 -7.01 -2.56
C ASN A 19 5.63 -7.38 -3.13
N TYR A 20 4.78 -6.38 -3.39
CA TYR A 20 3.38 -6.55 -3.79
C TYR A 20 3.02 -5.61 -4.95
N SER A 21 3.21 -6.08 -6.18
CA SER A 21 2.93 -5.27 -7.38
C SER A 21 1.46 -4.81 -7.50
N PHE A 22 0.52 -5.47 -6.80
CA PHE A 22 -0.89 -5.08 -6.77
C PHE A 22 -1.17 -3.81 -5.97
N SER A 23 -0.29 -3.47 -5.02
CA SER A 23 -0.45 -2.27 -4.18
C SER A 23 -0.46 -1.02 -5.04
N VAL A 24 0.30 -0.98 -6.14
CA VAL A 24 0.29 0.09 -7.14
C VAL A 24 -1.13 0.36 -7.65
N ARG A 25 -1.84 -0.72 -8.03
CA ARG A 25 -3.22 -0.63 -8.53
C ARG A 25 -4.19 -0.24 -7.41
N TYR A 26 -4.04 -0.83 -6.23
CA TYR A 26 -4.87 -0.52 -5.07
C TYR A 26 -4.79 0.97 -4.67
N LEU A 27 -3.57 1.52 -4.58
CA LEU A 27 -3.33 2.94 -4.29
C LEU A 27 -3.92 3.85 -5.37
N MET A 28 -3.78 3.47 -6.64
CA MET A 28 -4.43 4.18 -7.75
C MET A 28 -5.96 4.19 -7.64
N GLU A 29 -6.58 3.07 -7.30
CA GLU A 29 -8.04 2.97 -7.11
C GLU A 29 -8.54 3.83 -5.95
N LYS A 30 -7.77 3.91 -4.85
CA LYS A 30 -8.08 4.80 -3.72
C LYS A 30 -7.81 6.28 -4.02
N GLY A 31 -7.30 6.62 -5.20
CA GLY A 31 -7.02 8.01 -5.57
C GLY A 31 -5.74 8.58 -4.96
N ILE A 32 -4.89 7.72 -4.39
CA ILE A 32 -3.52 8.05 -3.98
C ILE A 32 -2.70 8.18 -5.26
N ARG A 33 -2.90 9.31 -5.98
CA ARG A 33 -2.15 9.64 -7.19
C ARG A 33 -0.77 10.12 -6.81
N CYS A 34 0.23 9.28 -7.08
CA CYS A 34 1.66 9.58 -6.96
C CYS A 34 2.19 10.61 -7.98
N ILE A 35 1.33 11.27 -8.77
CA ILE A 35 1.76 12.16 -9.86
C ILE A 35 1.00 13.49 -9.79
N ARG A 36 1.46 14.37 -8.89
CA ARG A 36 1.25 15.81 -9.03
C ARG A 36 2.61 16.41 -9.40
N CYS A 37 2.79 16.69 -10.70
CA CYS A 37 3.70 17.73 -11.16
C CYS A 37 5.20 17.60 -10.81
N GLY A 38 5.81 16.41 -10.96
CA GLY A 38 7.25 16.29 -11.22
C GLY A 38 8.08 15.47 -10.24
N GLU A 39 7.60 15.17 -9.04
CA GLU A 39 8.31 14.32 -8.07
C GLU A 39 7.36 13.27 -7.47
N PRO A 40 7.70 11.96 -7.52
CA PRO A 40 6.92 10.93 -6.86
C PRO A 40 7.08 11.09 -5.34
N ILE A 41 5.96 11.17 -4.62
CA ILE A 41 5.99 11.02 -3.15
C ILE A 41 6.43 9.58 -2.85
N TRP A 42 7.69 9.41 -2.48
CA TRP A 42 8.25 8.17 -1.94
C TRP A 42 8.36 8.32 -0.42
N GLY A 43 7.31 7.86 0.27
CA GLY A 43 7.22 7.85 1.73
C GLY A 43 6.60 6.55 2.22
N THR A 44 6.14 6.55 3.48
CA THR A 44 5.36 5.42 4.01
C THR A 44 3.92 5.47 3.52
N LEU A 45 3.21 4.34 3.62
CA LEU A 45 1.78 4.28 3.33
C LEU A 45 1.00 5.33 4.13
N GLU A 46 1.36 5.52 5.40
CA GLU A 46 0.76 6.54 6.26
C GLU A 46 0.97 7.95 5.72
N GLU A 47 2.19 8.33 5.34
CA GLU A 47 2.49 9.67 4.81
C GLU A 47 1.71 9.94 3.52
N ALA A 48 1.70 8.97 2.59
CA ALA A 48 0.99 9.08 1.32
C ALA A 48 -0.54 9.19 1.52
N ALA A 49 -1.07 8.56 2.56
CA ALA A 49 -2.48 8.63 2.91
C ALA A 49 -2.82 9.95 3.62
N LYS A 50 -2.00 10.39 4.58
CA LYS A 50 -2.18 11.68 5.27
C LYS A 50 -2.10 12.87 4.33
N GLU A 51 -1.27 12.81 3.29
CA GLU A 51 -1.22 13.86 2.25
C GLU A 51 -2.55 14.00 1.47
N LYS A 52 -3.36 12.94 1.46
CA LYS A 52 -4.71 12.94 0.87
C LYS A 52 -5.81 13.20 1.89
N ASP A 53 -5.46 13.66 3.10
CA ASP A 53 -6.40 13.84 4.22
C ASP A 53 -7.10 12.52 4.63
N PHE A 54 -6.44 11.37 4.46
CA PHE A 54 -6.93 10.12 5.06
C PHE A 54 -6.53 10.02 6.52
N ASP A 55 -7.49 9.71 7.38
CA ASP A 55 -7.27 9.42 8.79
C ASP A 55 -6.62 8.06 9.05
N ASP A 56 -6.05 7.90 10.25
CA ASP A 56 -5.46 6.64 10.72
C ASP A 56 -6.39 5.42 10.58
N GLU A 57 -7.71 5.61 10.76
CA GLU A 57 -8.71 4.53 10.57
C GLU A 57 -8.81 4.06 9.11
N ALA A 58 -8.72 5.00 8.16
CA ALA A 58 -8.71 4.67 6.74
C ALA A 58 -7.42 3.93 6.38
N ILE A 59 -6.29 4.36 6.95
CA ILE A 59 -4.98 3.72 6.76
C ILE A 59 -5.00 2.30 7.31
N ASP A 60 -5.55 2.08 8.51
CA ASP A 60 -5.69 0.73 9.10
C ASP A 60 -6.56 -0.16 8.21
N THR A 61 -7.66 0.40 7.68
CA THR A 61 -8.50 -0.29 6.69
C THR A 61 -7.70 -0.69 5.46
N PHE A 62 -6.88 0.21 4.91
CA PHE A 62 -6.04 -0.09 3.75
C PHE A 62 -5.04 -1.21 4.03
N VAL A 63 -4.37 -1.13 5.18
CA VAL A 63 -3.43 -2.17 5.63
C VAL A 63 -4.13 -3.52 5.75
N LYS A 64 -5.33 -3.54 6.33
CA LYS A 64 -6.12 -4.76 6.50
C LYS A 64 -6.58 -5.35 5.16
N GLU A 65 -7.12 -4.53 4.26
CA GLU A 65 -7.50 -4.95 2.91
C GLU A 65 -6.30 -5.49 2.13
N MET A 66 -5.15 -4.82 2.19
CA MET A 66 -3.95 -5.28 1.50
C MET A 66 -3.39 -6.58 2.08
N ASN A 67 -3.41 -6.78 3.40
CA ASN A 67 -3.02 -8.05 4.01
C ASN A 67 -3.95 -9.20 3.59
N ASP A 68 -5.25 -8.96 3.53
CA ASP A 68 -6.23 -9.95 3.06
C ASP A 68 -6.02 -10.30 1.57
N LEU A 69 -5.77 -9.28 0.73
CA LEU A 69 -5.44 -9.47 -0.68
C LEU A 69 -4.12 -10.23 -0.87
N ALA A 70 -3.08 -9.91 -0.08
CA ALA A 70 -1.81 -10.62 -0.13
C ALA A 70 -1.98 -12.11 0.17
N GLY A 71 -2.78 -12.47 1.19
CA GLY A 71 -3.09 -13.87 1.50
C GLY A 71 -3.93 -14.58 0.44
N LYS A 72 -4.81 -13.86 -0.26
CA LYS A 72 -5.63 -14.42 -1.36
C LYS A 72 -4.84 -14.61 -2.66
N MET A 73 -3.88 -13.73 -2.95
CA MET A 73 -3.08 -13.73 -4.18
C MET A 73 -2.12 -14.92 -4.29
N GLU A 74 -1.73 -15.54 -3.17
CA GLU A 74 -0.97 -16.79 -3.18
C GLU A 74 -1.74 -17.97 -3.81
N VAL A 75 -3.07 -17.87 -3.91
CA VAL A 75 -3.96 -18.96 -4.34
C VAL A 75 -4.24 -18.94 -5.86
N GLU A 76 -4.11 -17.80 -6.53
CA GLU A 76 -4.61 -17.63 -7.91
C GLU A 76 -3.55 -17.77 -9.02
N LYS A 77 -2.26 -17.92 -8.68
CA LYS A 77 -1.22 -18.31 -9.67
C LYS A 77 -1.23 -19.82 -9.97
N ARG A 78 -2.39 -20.41 -10.26
CA ARG A 78 -2.55 -21.84 -10.55
C ARG A 78 -2.99 -22.10 -11.98
#